data_AF-A0A9X1H743-F1
#
_entry.id   AF-A0A9X1H743-F1
#
_cell.length_a   1.000
_cell.length_b   1.000
_cell.length_c   1.000
_cell.angle_alpha   90.00
_cell.angle_beta   90.00
_cell.angle_gamma   90.00
#
_symmetry.space_group_name_H-M   'P 1'
#
loop_
_entity.id
_entity.type
_entity.pdbx_description
1 polymer ?
#
loop_
_entity_poly.entity_id
_entity_poly.type
_entity_poly.pdbx_seq_one_letter_code
_entity_poly.pdbx_strand_id
1 'polypeptide(L)'
;MFNKIVLALLLTVICIVFYFSWISDPSLSSETYLPRWLLNWSNHYYNLRTAVPFLAVGFLLEIYTDHIGSTDVNYNKSLNFIQNIVIAAIIVCVAEGGQFVIQRRSPDLMDVFYGVLGSLTGALSYNLLKKIKNAKQT
;
A
#
# COMPACT_ATOMS: atom_id res chain seq x y z
N MET A 1 9.24 0.11 20.90
CA MET A 1 8.14 1.07 20.63
C MET A 1 8.03 1.40 19.15
N PHE A 2 9.15 1.58 18.43
CA PHE A 2 9.19 1.84 16.99
C PHE A 2 8.30 0.90 16.14
N ASN A 3 8.42 -0.43 16.31
CA ASN A 3 7.59 -1.39 15.56
C ASN A 3 6.09 -1.22 15.78
N LYS A 4 5.67 -0.84 16.98
CA LYS A 4 4.25 -0.58 17.28
C LYS A 4 3.75 0.67 16.55
N ILE A 5 4.60 1.68 16.40
CA ILE A 5 4.29 2.91 15.65
C ILE A 5 4.18 2.60 14.15
N VAL A 6 5.14 1.85 13.59
CA VAL A 6 5.11 1.44 12.17
C VAL A 6 3.88 0.59 11.89
N LEU A 7 3.55 -0.35 12.78
CA LEU A 7 2.34 -1.18 12.65
C LEU A 7 1.06 -0.34 12.73
N ALA A 8 0.97 0.60 13.68
CA ALA A 8 -0.18 1.49 13.79
C ALA A 8 -0.34 2.37 12.54
N LEU A 9 0.76 2.88 11.99
CA LEU A 9 0.75 3.64 10.74
C LEU A 9 0.30 2.78 9.56
N LEU A 10 0.82 1.56 9.45
CA LEU A 10 0.43 0.60 8.41
C LEU A 10 -1.07 0.28 8.48
N LEU A 11 -1.59 -0.02 9.68
CA LEU A 11 -3.02 -0.25 9.88
C LEU A 11 -3.85 0.98 9.51
N THR A 12 -3.38 2.18 9.87
CA THR A 12 -4.05 3.43 9.51
C THR A 12 -4.16 3.59 7.99
N VAL A 13 -3.05 3.35 7.26
CA VAL A 13 -3.05 3.40 5.78
C VAL A 13 -4.00 2.37 5.19
N ILE A 14 -4.02 1.13 5.71
CA ILE A 14 -4.92 0.07 5.23
C ILE A 14 -6.39 0.45 5.49
N CYS A 15 -6.71 0.97 6.68
CA CYS A 15 -8.06 1.45 6.99
C CYS A 15 -8.50 2.58 6.05
N ILE A 16 -7.60 3.50 5.74
CA ILE A 16 -7.85 4.58 4.77
C ILE A 16 -8.13 4.00 3.38
N VAL A 17 -7.34 3.03 2.93
CA VAL A 17 -7.55 2.34 1.64
C VAL A 17 -8.92 1.68 1.57
N PHE A 18 -9.30 0.92 2.60
CA PHE A 18 -10.61 0.27 2.63
C PHE A 18 -11.74 1.28 2.68
N TYR A 19 -11.60 2.34 3.49
CA TYR A 19 -12.59 3.41 3.57
C TYR A 19 -12.84 4.02 2.18
N PHE A 20 -11.79 4.48 1.49
CA PHE A 20 -11.94 5.08 0.17
C PHE A 20 -12.34 4.08 -0.91
N SER A 21 -11.91 2.81 -0.83
CA SER A 21 -12.32 1.77 -1.79
C SER A 21 -13.82 1.46 -1.68
N TRP A 22 -14.39 1.57 -0.48
CA TRP A 22 -15.79 1.22 -0.23
C TRP A 22 -16.75 2.41 -0.29
N ILE A 23 -16.27 3.61 -0.65
CA ILE A 23 -17.16 4.73 -0.96
C ILE A 23 -17.93 4.41 -2.26
N SER A 24 -19.24 4.60 -2.21
CA SER A 24 -20.15 4.31 -3.32
C SER A 24 -19.99 5.25 -4.52
N ASP A 25 -19.53 6.50 -4.30
CA ASP A 25 -19.24 7.44 -5.38
C ASP A 25 -17.75 7.35 -5.79
N PRO A 26 -17.44 6.73 -6.95
CA PRO A 26 -16.07 6.56 -7.41
C PRO A 26 -15.40 7.89 -7.79
N SER A 27 -16.19 8.93 -8.10
CA SER A 27 -15.66 10.24 -8.48
C SER A 27 -15.22 11.08 -7.28
N LEU A 28 -15.49 10.61 -6.06
CA LEU A 28 -15.26 11.31 -4.80
C LEU A 28 -15.85 12.73 -4.80
N SER A 29 -16.82 13.00 -5.68
CA SER A 29 -17.39 14.34 -5.89
C SER A 29 -18.26 14.78 -4.72
N SER A 30 -18.80 13.80 -3.97
CA SER A 30 -19.50 13.99 -2.71
C SER A 30 -18.59 14.45 -1.56
N GLU A 31 -17.27 14.24 -1.67
CA GLU A 31 -16.33 14.45 -0.57
C GLU A 31 -15.76 15.87 -0.57
N THR A 32 -16.38 16.78 0.19
CA THR A 32 -15.97 18.20 0.25
C THR A 32 -14.67 18.47 1.02
N TYR A 33 -14.14 17.50 1.74
CA TYR A 33 -12.91 17.64 2.53
C TYR A 33 -11.63 17.41 1.70
N LEU A 34 -11.73 16.83 0.50
CA LEU A 34 -10.57 16.58 -0.36
C LEU A 34 -10.18 17.84 -1.15
N PRO A 35 -8.88 18.16 -1.24
CA PRO A 35 -8.44 19.29 -2.04
C PRO A 35 -8.69 19.02 -3.53
N ARG A 36 -9.17 20.04 -4.25
CA ARG A 36 -9.59 19.92 -5.67
C ARG A 36 -8.52 19.34 -6.60
N TRP A 37 -7.24 19.63 -6.33
CA TRP A 37 -6.13 19.11 -7.14
C TRP A 37 -6.04 17.58 -7.05
N LEU A 38 -6.23 17.02 -5.85
CA LEU A 38 -6.15 15.58 -5.60
C LEU A 38 -7.38 14.86 -6.17
N LEU A 39 -8.54 15.50 -6.06
CA LEU A 39 -9.80 15.01 -6.60
C LEU A 39 -9.73 14.93 -8.14
N ASN A 40 -9.27 16.01 -8.80
CA ASN A 40 -9.07 16.03 -10.25
C ASN A 40 -8.02 15.01 -10.71
N TRP A 41 -6.90 14.88 -9.98
CA TRP A 41 -5.87 13.90 -10.30
C TRP A 41 -6.38 12.46 -10.16
N SER A 42 -7.09 12.15 -9.07
CA SER A 42 -7.70 10.84 -8.82
C SER A 42 -8.71 10.46 -9.91
N ASN A 43 -9.53 11.42 -10.34
CA ASN A 43 -10.52 11.19 -11.41
C ASN A 43 -9.87 11.08 -12.80
N HIS A 44 -8.76 11.77 -13.04
CA HIS A 44 -8.02 11.66 -14.30
C HIS A 44 -7.21 10.35 -14.40
N TYR A 45 -6.63 9.90 -13.28
CA TYR A 45 -5.84 8.67 -13.19
C TYR A 45 -6.54 7.61 -12.33
N TYR A 46 -7.72 7.18 -12.78
CA TYR A 46 -8.62 6.31 -12.03
C TYR A 46 -7.93 5.03 -11.49
N ASN A 47 -7.12 4.35 -12.31
CA ASN A 47 -6.43 3.11 -11.88
C ASN A 47 -5.16 3.38 -11.04
N LEU A 48 -4.53 4.54 -11.27
CA LEU A 48 -3.23 4.87 -10.66
C LEU A 48 -3.39 5.34 -9.21
N ARG A 49 -4.58 5.86 -8.85
CA ARG A 49 -4.89 6.23 -7.47
C ARG A 49 -4.77 5.07 -6.49
N THR A 50 -4.92 3.83 -6.96
CA THR A 50 -4.75 2.60 -6.18
C THR A 50 -3.27 2.31 -5.90
N ALA A 51 -2.37 2.63 -6.83
CA ALA A 51 -0.93 2.39 -6.65
C ALA A 51 -0.32 3.24 -5.52
N VAL A 52 -0.78 4.49 -5.35
CA VAL A 52 -0.21 5.45 -4.39
C VAL A 52 -0.28 4.97 -2.93
N PRO A 53 -1.45 4.58 -2.39
CA PRO A 53 -1.50 4.08 -1.02
C PRO A 53 -0.79 2.73 -0.89
N PHE A 54 -0.84 1.86 -1.90
CA PHE A 54 -0.14 0.58 -1.84
C PHE A 54 1.38 0.72 -1.90
N LEU A 55 1.92 1.79 -2.50
CA LEU A 55 3.33 2.16 -2.36
C LEU A 55 3.69 2.40 -0.90
N ALA A 56 2.87 3.15 -0.16
CA ALA A 56 3.08 3.35 1.27
C ALA A 56 2.97 2.03 2.06
N VAL A 57 2.00 1.16 1.73
CA VAL A 57 1.86 -0.16 2.36
C VAL A 57 3.11 -1.02 2.14
N GLY A 58 3.57 -1.16 0.90
CA GLY A 58 4.77 -1.95 0.57
C GLY A 58 6.04 -1.42 1.23
N PHE A 59 6.18 -0.09 1.30
CA PHE A 59 7.30 0.55 2.00
C PHE A 59 7.27 0.28 3.51
N LEU A 60 6.11 0.43 4.15
CA LEU A 60 5.94 0.23 5.59
C LEU A 60 6.06 -1.25 6.00
N LEU A 61 5.55 -2.18 5.18
CA LEU A 61 5.75 -3.62 5.38
C LEU A 61 7.23 -3.98 5.41
N GLU A 62 8.00 -3.44 4.46
CA GLU A 62 9.43 -3.73 4.39
C GLU A 62 10.20 -3.15 5.58
N ILE A 63 9.85 -1.94 6.05
CA ILE A 63 10.40 -1.37 7.30
C ILE A 63 10.11 -2.28 8.49
N TYR A 64 8.86 -2.72 8.62
CA TYR A 64 8.40 -3.51 9.76
C TYR A 64 9.12 -4.86 9.82
N THR A 65 9.16 -5.57 8.69
CA THR A 65 9.76 -6.90 8.59
C THR A 65 11.28 -6.85 8.76
N ASP A 66 11.94 -5.81 8.22
CA ASP A 66 13.39 -5.63 8.36
C ASP A 66 13.82 -5.34 9.80
N HIS A 67 13.03 -4.53 10.53
CA HIS A 67 13.32 -4.26 11.95
C HIS A 67 13.08 -5.49 12.83
N ILE A 68 12.04 -6.29 12.56
CA ILE A 68 11.80 -7.54 13.31
C ILE A 68 12.90 -8.55 13.01
N GLY A 69 13.21 -8.73 11.73
CA GLY A 69 14.20 -9.69 11.25
C GLY A 69 15.63 -9.41 11.71
N SER A 70 15.96 -8.17 12.06
CA SER A 70 17.25 -7.82 12.68
C SER A 70 17.48 -8.50 14.03
N THR A 71 16.45 -9.08 14.64
CA THR A 71 16.51 -9.76 15.95
C THR A 71 16.50 -11.28 15.81
N ASP A 72 16.21 -11.82 14.61
CA ASP A 72 15.93 -13.24 14.39
C ASP A 72 17.10 -13.92 13.65
N VAL A 73 17.52 -15.08 14.17
CA VAL A 73 18.69 -15.84 13.67
C VAL A 73 18.38 -16.50 12.32
N ASN A 74 17.09 -16.64 11.96
CA ASN A 74 16.62 -17.28 10.73
C ASN A 74 16.17 -16.28 9.65
N TYR A 75 16.74 -15.08 9.64
CA TYR A 75 16.34 -14.00 8.72
C TYR A 75 16.70 -14.29 7.26
N ASN A 76 15.72 -14.77 6.49
CA ASN A 76 15.84 -14.86 5.03
C ASN A 76 15.14 -13.68 4.35
N LYS A 77 15.94 -12.70 3.95
CA LYS A 77 15.48 -11.46 3.31
C LYS A 77 14.62 -11.69 2.06
N SER A 78 14.95 -12.70 1.24
CA SER A 78 14.23 -12.98 -0.01
C SER A 78 12.82 -13.51 0.25
N LEU A 79 12.68 -14.41 1.23
CA LEU A 79 11.37 -14.97 1.59
C LEU A 79 10.45 -13.91 2.21
N ASN A 80 11.00 -13.05 3.08
CA ASN A 80 10.25 -11.96 3.69
C ASN A 80 9.75 -10.93 2.66
N PHE A 81 10.56 -10.63 1.65
CA PHE A 81 10.15 -9.75 0.55
C PHE A 81 8.96 -10.33 -0.24
N ILE A 82 9.02 -11.62 -0.59
CA ILE A 82 7.93 -12.31 -1.27
C ILE A 82 6.68 -12.33 -0.37
N GLN A 83 6.84 -12.62 0.93
CA GLN A 83 5.73 -12.63 1.89
C GLN A 83 5.05 -11.25 1.98
N ASN A 84 5.83 -10.17 2.04
CA ASN A 84 5.32 -8.80 2.07
C ASN A 84 4.50 -8.48 0.81
N ILE A 85 4.97 -8.90 -0.38
CA ILE A 85 4.21 -8.75 -1.64
C ILE A 85 2.92 -9.55 -1.61
N VAL A 86 2.95 -10.80 -1.12
CA VAL A 86 1.74 -11.64 -1.01
C VAL A 86 0.73 -11.01 -0.05
N ILE A 87 1.18 -10.49 1.10
CA ILE A 87 0.31 -9.79 2.06
C ILE A 87 -0.33 -8.57 1.40
N ALA A 88 0.46 -7.75 0.70
CA ALA A 88 -0.06 -6.59 -0.01
C ALA A 88 -1.09 -7.00 -1.08
N ALA A 89 -0.80 -8.03 -1.87
CA ALA A 89 -1.73 -8.55 -2.88
C ALA A 89 -3.07 -9.01 -2.25
N ILE A 90 -3.02 -9.70 -1.11
CA ILE A 90 -4.23 -10.08 -0.36
C ILE A 90 -5.03 -8.84 0.05
N ILE A 91 -4.37 -7.80 0.57
CA ILE A 91 -5.03 -6.55 0.97
C ILE A 91 -5.70 -5.88 -0.24
N VAL A 92 -5.03 -5.80 -1.40
CA VAL A 92 -5.62 -5.24 -2.62
C VAL A 92 -6.84 -6.06 -3.06
N CYS A 93 -6.72 -7.39 -3.09
CA CYS A 93 -7.81 -8.28 -3.44
C CYS A 93 -9.01 -8.14 -2.50
N VAL A 94 -8.79 -7.88 -1.21
CA VAL A 94 -9.87 -7.61 -0.24
C VAL A 94 -10.48 -6.22 -0.48
N ALA A 95 -9.66 -5.21 -0.78
CA ALA A 95 -10.13 -3.85 -1.06
C ALA A 95 -11.03 -3.81 -2.30
N GLU A 96 -10.61 -4.46 -3.38
CA GLU A 96 -11.37 -4.60 -4.62
C GLU A 96 -12.51 -5.60 -4.46
N GLY A 97 -12.27 -6.70 -3.74
CA GLY A 97 -13.28 -7.72 -3.44
C GLY A 97 -14.47 -7.15 -2.66
N GLY A 98 -14.23 -6.20 -1.74
CA GLY A 98 -15.31 -5.50 -1.05
C GLY A 98 -16.19 -4.66 -1.97
N GLN A 99 -15.71 -4.25 -3.15
CA GLN A 99 -16.52 -3.55 -4.13
C GLN A 99 -17.62 -4.45 -4.74
N PHE A 100 -17.48 -5.79 -4.71
CA PHE A 100 -18.56 -6.70 -5.12
C PHE A 100 -19.84 -6.54 -4.28
N VAL A 101 -19.70 -6.09 -3.03
CA VAL A 101 -20.84 -5.84 -2.12
C VAL A 101 -21.54 -4.53 -2.49
N ILE A 102 -20.87 -3.64 -3.23
CA ILE A 102 -21.37 -2.31 -3.61
C ILE A 102 -22.02 -2.40 -4.98
N GLN A 103 -23.34 -2.39 -5.00
CA GLN A 103 -24.20 -2.61 -6.19
C GLN A 103 -23.97 -1.65 -7.38
N ARG A 104 -23.19 -0.57 -7.20
CA ARG A 104 -22.90 0.45 -8.23
C ARG A 104 -21.46 0.45 -8.74
N ARG A 105 -20.62 -0.51 -8.34
CA ARG A 105 -19.21 -0.55 -8.74
C ARG A 105 -18.84 -1.93 -9.28
N SER A 106 -18.17 -1.96 -10.43
CA SER A 106 -17.57 -3.17 -10.98
C SER A 106 -16.12 -3.26 -10.52
N PRO A 107 -15.68 -4.39 -9.96
CA PRO A 107 -14.28 -4.58 -9.58
C PRO A 107 -13.40 -4.52 -10.84
N ASP A 108 -12.29 -3.79 -10.76
CA ASP A 108 -11.34 -3.68 -11.86
C ASP A 108 -10.06 -4.46 -11.55
N LEU A 109 -9.73 -5.41 -12.43
CA LEU A 109 -8.47 -6.14 -12.36
C LEU A 109 -7.26 -5.21 -12.50
N MET A 110 -7.43 -4.06 -13.17
CA MET A 110 -6.37 -3.05 -13.26
C MET A 110 -6.06 -2.44 -11.90
N ASP A 111 -7.07 -2.18 -11.05
CA ASP A 111 -6.83 -1.67 -9.70
C ASP A 111 -6.00 -2.67 -8.87
N VAL A 112 -6.27 -3.97 -9.03
CA VAL A 112 -5.44 -5.03 -8.42
C VAL A 112 -4.00 -4.96 -8.90
N PHE A 113 -3.80 -4.85 -10.23
CA PHE A 113 -2.48 -4.79 -10.83
C PHE A 113 -1.70 -3.56 -10.37
N TYR A 114 -2.31 -2.38 -10.36
CA TYR A 114 -1.69 -1.14 -9.88
C TYR A 114 -1.42 -1.17 -8.38
N GLY A 115 -2.28 -1.80 -7.58
CA GLY A 115 -2.02 -2.03 -6.15
C GLY A 115 -0.79 -2.89 -5.91
N VAL A 116 -0.64 -4.01 -6.65
CA VAL A 116 0.55 -4.87 -6.55
C VAL A 116 1.81 -4.15 -7.03
N LEU A 117 1.75 -3.44 -8.17
CA LEU A 117 2.87 -2.63 -8.66
C LEU A 117 3.25 -1.51 -7.68
N GLY A 118 2.27 -0.84 -7.08
CA GLY A 118 2.47 0.15 -6.03
C GLY A 118 3.26 -0.46 -4.88
N SER A 119 2.80 -1.58 -4.33
CA SER A 119 3.51 -2.26 -3.23
C SER A 119 4.92 -2.72 -3.62
N LEU A 120 5.12 -3.23 -4.83
CA LEU A 120 6.43 -3.62 -5.33
C LEU A 120 7.39 -2.43 -5.38
N THR A 121 6.94 -1.31 -5.95
CA THR A 121 7.74 -0.07 -6.02
C THR A 121 8.05 0.48 -4.62
N GLY A 122 7.10 0.42 -3.69
CA GLY A 122 7.29 0.77 -2.29
C GLY A 122 8.38 -0.07 -1.63
N ALA A 123 8.29 -1.40 -1.73
CA ALA A 123 9.29 -2.31 -1.14
C ALA A 123 10.69 -2.15 -1.76
N LEU A 124 10.77 -1.93 -3.08
CA LEU A 124 12.04 -1.64 -3.77
C LEU A 124 12.64 -0.31 -3.31
N SER A 125 11.81 0.74 -3.16
CA SER A 125 12.29 2.05 -2.73
C SER A 125 12.92 2.02 -1.33
N TYR A 126 12.32 1.27 -0.38
CA TYR A 126 12.93 1.06 0.94
C TYR A 126 14.29 0.35 0.83
N ASN A 127 14.35 -0.73 0.05
CA ASN A 127 15.58 -1.48 -0.14
C ASN A 127 16.69 -0.64 -0.77
N LEU A 128 16.36 0.24 -1.73
CA LEU A 128 17.29 1.20 -2.31
C LEU A 128 17.78 2.22 -1.28
N LEU A 129 16.86 2.84 -0.51
CA LEU A 129 17.23 3.80 0.54
C LEU A 129 18.13 3.15 1.61
N LYS A 130 17.82 1.92 2.01
CA LYS A 130 18.66 1.14 2.94
C LYS A 130 20.05 0.90 2.35
N LYS A 131 20.15 0.51 1.08
CA LYS A 131 21.44 0.29 0.41
C LYS A 131 22.27 1.57 0.33
N ILE A 132 21.65 2.71 -0.01
CA ILE A 132 22.31 4.02 -0.06
C ILE A 132 22.80 4.43 1.34
N LYS A 133 21.97 4.24 2.37
CA LYS A 133 22.35 4.54 3.76
C LYS A 133 23.58 3.73 4.19
N ASN A 134 23.60 2.43 3.90
CA ASN A 134 24.71 1.55 4.26
C ASN A 134 26.00 1.91 3.50
N ALA A 135 25.90 2.27 2.21
CA ALA A 135 27.05 2.68 1.40
C ALA A 135 27.69 4.01 1.86
N LYS A 136 26.94 4.86 2.58
CA LYS A 136 27.47 6.12 3.14
C LYS A 136 28.17 5.93 4.49
N GLN A 137 28.05 4.75 5.12
CA GLN A 137 28.65 4.45 6.42
C GLN A 137 29.98 3.68 6.32
N THR A 138 30.36 3.25 5.12
CA THR A 138 31.68 2.69 4.77
C THR A 138 32.56 3.78 4.18
#